data_AF-A0A4D4JIK5-F1
#
_entry.id   AF-A0A4D4JIK5-F1
#
_cell.length_a   1.000
_cell.length_b   1.000
_cell.length_c   1.000
_cell.angle_alpha   90.00
_cell.angle_beta   90.00
_cell.angle_gamma   90.00
#
_symmetry.space_group_name_H-M   'P 1'
#
loop_
_entity.id
_entity.type
_entity.pdbx_description
1 polymer ?
#
loop_
_entity_poly.entity_id
_entity_poly.type
_entity_poly.pdbx_seq_one_letter_code
_entity_poly.pdbx_strand_id
1 'polypeptide(L)'
;MTRTVSAIMDEDNHISEKRLRAQIAAHTSWAATPDRQARTAPGTQAFLERFERLVDPEQKLCPEERRKRAQSLLRAHMQRLALLSIRARKERGHQKQAGSLALHGWRGSAGALLIPSNSPPPSRWVDSVRSGQTRAGSVGRFLTTRTR
;
A
#
# COMPACT_ATOMS: atom_id res chain seq x y z
N MET A 1 11.58 -28.00 9.64
CA MET A 1 12.09 -26.62 9.52
C MET A 1 11.19 -25.69 10.32
N THR A 2 11.41 -25.57 11.63
CA THR A 2 10.58 -24.78 12.56
C THR A 2 11.32 -23.48 12.90
N ARG A 3 10.87 -22.34 12.36
CA ARG A 3 11.30 -21.03 12.86
C ARG A 3 10.64 -20.85 14.24
N THR A 4 11.46 -20.79 15.29
CA THR A 4 11.01 -20.66 16.68
C THR A 4 10.22 -19.37 16.86
N VAL A 5 9.14 -19.39 17.64
CA VAL A 5 8.27 -18.22 17.92
C VAL A 5 9.06 -17.00 18.42
N SER A 6 10.18 -17.23 19.12
CA SER A 6 11.12 -16.18 19.54
C SER A 6 11.71 -15.40 18.37
N ALA A 7 12.13 -16.07 17.29
CA ALA A 7 12.73 -15.41 16.13
C ALA A 7 11.73 -14.46 15.46
N ILE A 8 10.45 -14.86 15.34
CA ILE A 8 9.40 -14.03 14.76
C ILE A 8 9.15 -12.76 15.61
N MET A 9 9.18 -12.88 16.94
CA MET A 9 9.06 -11.74 17.86
C MET A 9 10.29 -10.81 17.84
N ASP A 10 11.49 -11.36 17.65
CA ASP A 10 12.73 -10.60 17.48
C ASP A 10 12.76 -9.83 16.14
N GLU A 11 12.16 -10.39 15.08
CA GLU A 11 12.01 -9.74 13.78
C GLU A 11 11.10 -8.49 13.82
N ASP A 12 9.97 -8.55 14.54
CA ASP A 12 9.04 -7.42 14.65
C ASP A 12 9.63 -6.27 15.50
N ASN A 13 10.39 -6.62 16.54
CA ASN A 13 11.13 -5.65 17.35
C ASN A 13 12.21 -4.95 16.52
N HIS A 14 12.86 -5.68 15.61
CA HIS A 14 13.88 -5.14 14.72
C HIS A 14 13.34 -4.12 13.71
N ILE A 15 12.13 -4.32 13.16
CA ILE A 15 11.50 -3.34 12.25
C ILE A 15 11.19 -2.03 12.99
N SER A 16 10.68 -2.14 14.21
CA SER A 16 10.35 -0.98 15.07
C SER A 16 11.61 -0.19 15.46
N GLU A 17 12.67 -0.90 15.85
CA GLU A 17 13.95 -0.27 16.19
C GLU A 17 14.62 0.39 14.96
N LYS A 18 14.66 -0.29 13.81
CA LYS A 18 15.15 0.26 12.54
C LYS A 18 14.45 1.57 12.18
N ARG A 19 13.13 1.61 12.35
CA ARG A 19 12.33 2.82 12.11
C ARG A 19 12.75 3.95 13.04
N LEU A 20 12.90 3.69 14.34
CA LEU A 20 13.30 4.71 15.30
C LEU A 20 14.69 5.27 14.99
N ARG A 21 15.65 4.40 14.65
CA ARG A 21 17.00 4.81 14.22
C ARG A 21 16.95 5.70 12.97
N ALA A 22 16.14 5.34 11.97
CA ALA A 22 15.95 6.14 10.77
C ALA A 22 15.34 7.52 11.08
N GLN A 23 14.39 7.59 12.02
CA GLN A 23 13.81 8.86 12.46
C GLN A 23 14.83 9.75 13.15
N ILE A 24 15.61 9.19 14.10
CA ILE A 24 16.69 9.92 14.77
C ILE A 24 17.67 10.48 13.73
N ALA A 25 18.14 9.64 12.80
CA ALA A 25 19.05 10.05 11.74
C ALA A 25 18.45 11.14 10.81
N ALA A 26 17.16 11.05 10.49
CA ALA A 26 16.50 12.07 9.68
C ALA A 26 16.45 13.42 10.43
N HIS A 27 16.03 13.42 11.70
CA HIS A 27 15.95 14.64 12.51
C HIS A 27 17.32 15.28 12.71
N THR A 28 18.34 14.50 13.04
CA THR A 28 19.72 15.01 13.20
C THR A 28 20.24 15.57 11.88
N SER A 29 20.03 14.87 10.77
CA SER A 29 20.45 15.31 9.45
C SER A 29 19.77 16.61 9.02
N TRP A 30 18.47 16.78 9.28
CA TRP A 30 17.74 18.02 8.95
C TRP A 30 18.07 19.17 9.89
N ALA A 31 18.38 18.91 11.16
CA ALA A 31 18.87 19.93 12.09
C ALA A 31 20.23 20.50 11.63
N ALA A 32 21.09 19.65 11.07
CA ALA A 32 22.39 20.05 10.53
C ALA A 32 22.33 20.71 9.14
N THR A 33 21.15 20.85 8.53
CA THR A 33 21.00 21.42 7.18
C THR A 33 20.61 22.90 7.26
N PRO A 34 21.51 23.85 6.95
CA PRO A 34 21.20 25.28 7.02
C PRO A 34 20.24 25.71 5.89
N ASP A 35 20.47 25.25 4.66
CA ASP A 35 19.59 25.51 3.52
C ASP A 35 18.92 24.22 3.04
N ARG A 36 17.61 24.14 3.25
CA ARG A 36 16.78 22.99 2.86
C ARG A 36 16.57 22.91 1.35
N GLN A 37 16.48 24.06 0.67
CA GLN A 37 16.28 24.09 -0.78
C GLN A 37 17.55 23.61 -1.49
N ALA A 38 18.72 24.12 -1.10
CA ALA A 38 20.00 23.70 -1.68
C ALA A 38 20.23 22.19 -1.57
N ARG A 39 19.87 21.57 -0.44
CA ARG A 39 20.02 20.11 -0.26
C ARG A 39 19.21 19.28 -1.26
N THR A 40 18.07 19.79 -1.73
CA THR A 40 17.15 19.07 -2.63
C THR A 40 17.22 19.54 -4.09
N ALA A 41 17.91 20.66 -4.34
CA ALA A 41 18.07 21.23 -5.67
C ALA A 41 18.70 20.26 -6.69
N PRO A 42 19.78 19.50 -6.38
CA PRO A 42 20.40 18.59 -7.35
C PRO A 42 19.43 17.49 -7.81
N GLY A 43 18.66 16.92 -6.88
CA GLY A 43 17.66 15.91 -7.22
C GLY A 43 16.53 16.48 -8.08
N THR A 44 16.12 17.72 -7.81
CA THR A 44 15.09 18.42 -8.57
C THR A 44 15.58 18.76 -9.98
N GLN A 45 16.84 19.20 -10.12
CA GLN A 45 17.48 19.48 -11.40
C GLN A 45 17.61 18.22 -12.26
N ALA A 46 18.18 17.14 -11.72
CA ALA A 46 18.31 15.86 -12.43
C ALA A 46 16.94 15.31 -12.87
N PHE A 47 15.89 15.55 -12.08
CA PHE A 47 14.54 15.16 -12.46
C PHE A 47 13.99 15.98 -13.63
N LEU A 48 14.25 17.30 -13.65
CA LEU A 48 13.85 18.17 -14.76
C LEU A 48 14.62 17.86 -16.06
N GLU A 49 15.93 17.60 -15.98
CA GLU A 49 16.79 17.23 -17.11
C GLU A 49 16.30 15.99 -17.86
N ARG A 50 15.68 15.04 -17.15
CA ARG A 50 15.02 13.89 -17.79
C ARG A 50 13.90 14.34 -18.72
N PHE A 51 13.11 15.33 -18.34
CA PHE A 51 12.04 15.86 -19.18
C PHE A 51 12.57 16.74 -20.32
N GLU A 52 13.67 17.46 -20.11
CA GLU A 52 14.32 18.22 -21.19
C GLU A 52 14.78 17.30 -22.33
N ARG A 53 15.36 16.13 -22.01
CA ARG A 53 15.72 15.11 -23.00
C ARG A 53 14.51 14.47 -23.69
N LEU A 54 13.38 14.33 -23.00
CA LEU A 54 12.15 13.78 -23.58
C LEU A 54 11.47 14.77 -24.52
N VAL A 55 11.55 16.07 -24.23
CA VAL A 55 10.96 17.14 -25.05
C VAL A 55 11.79 17.38 -26.30
N ASP A 56 13.13 17.30 -26.19
CA ASP A 56 14.05 17.64 -27.27
C ASP A 56 15.21 16.63 -27.34
N PRO A 57 14.96 15.42 -27.87
CA PRO A 57 15.99 14.39 -27.96
C PRO A 57 17.12 14.78 -28.92
N GLU A 58 16.82 15.60 -29.93
CA GLU A 58 17.77 16.05 -30.96
C GLU A 58 18.44 17.40 -30.62
N GLN A 59 18.09 18.00 -29.48
CA GLN A 59 18.62 19.27 -28.98
C GLN A 59 18.48 20.46 -29.95
N LYS A 60 17.41 20.50 -30.74
CA LYS A 60 17.18 21.53 -31.76
C LYS A 60 16.55 22.82 -31.21
N LEU A 61 15.93 22.77 -30.03
CA LEU A 61 15.26 23.91 -29.42
C LEU A 61 16.25 24.78 -28.62
N CYS A 62 15.96 26.07 -28.56
CA CYS A 62 16.64 27.00 -27.65
C CYS A 62 16.54 26.48 -26.20
N PRO A 63 17.60 26.59 -25.38
CA PRO A 63 17.59 26.11 -23.99
C PRO A 63 16.41 26.64 -23.15
N GLU A 64 16.03 27.91 -23.33
CA GLU A 64 14.90 28.48 -22.60
C GLU A 64 13.57 27.84 -22.98
N GLU A 65 13.33 27.63 -24.27
CA GLU A 65 12.10 27.00 -24.76
C GLU A 65 12.04 25.53 -24.37
N ARG A 66 13.17 24.82 -24.44
CA ARG A 66 13.30 23.44 -23.98
C ARG A 66 12.92 23.34 -22.50
N ARG A 67 13.43 24.25 -21.67
CA ARG A 67 13.12 24.29 -20.23
C ARG A 67 11.64 24.60 -19.98
N LYS A 68 11.05 25.58 -20.68
CA LYS A 68 9.62 25.89 -20.56
C LYS A 68 8.75 24.68 -20.91
N ARG A 69 9.05 23.99 -22.01
CA ARG A 69 8.34 22.78 -22.44
C ARG A 69 8.54 21.61 -21.46
N ALA A 70 9.76 21.43 -20.94
CA ALA A 70 10.05 20.41 -19.93
C ALA A 70 9.27 20.63 -18.64
N GLN A 71 9.17 21.88 -18.17
CA GLN A 71 8.34 22.23 -17.01
C GLN A 71 6.86 21.93 -17.24
N SER A 72 6.33 22.23 -18.43
CA SER A 72 4.96 21.88 -18.78
C SER A 72 4.72 20.37 -18.80
N LEU A 73 5.67 19.59 -19.35
CA LEU A 73 5.60 18.14 -19.36
C LEU A 73 5.67 17.54 -17.95
N LEU A 74 6.55 18.09 -17.11
CA LEU A 74 6.66 17.74 -15.69
C LEU A 74 5.32 17.98 -14.95
N ARG A 75 4.70 19.15 -15.14
CA ARG A 75 3.38 19.45 -14.54
C ARG A 75 2.32 18.44 -14.98
N ALA A 76 2.26 18.14 -16.28
CA ALA A 76 1.32 17.15 -16.81
C ALA A 76 1.58 15.74 -16.22
N HIS A 77 2.85 15.34 -16.07
CA HIS A 77 3.21 14.08 -15.43
C HIS A 77 2.71 14.00 -13.98
N MET A 78 2.93 15.05 -13.20
CA MET A 78 2.47 15.11 -11.81
C MET A 78 0.95 15.08 -11.69
N GLN A 79 0.24 15.77 -12.58
CA GLN A 79 -1.22 15.73 -12.64
C GLN A 79 -1.75 14.32 -12.93
N ARG A 80 -1.09 13.55 -13.81
CA ARG A 80 -1.43 12.14 -14.07
C ARG A 80 -1.26 11.29 -12.81
N LEU A 81 -0.16 11.46 -12.08
CA LEU A 81 0.06 10.75 -10.80
C LEU A 81 -0.99 11.10 -9.75
N ALA A 82 -1.35 12.38 -9.64
CA ALA A 82 -2.40 12.84 -8.73
C ALA A 82 -3.76 12.21 -9.07
N LEU A 83 -4.12 12.17 -10.36
CA LEU A 83 -5.35 11.55 -10.83
C LEU A 83 -5.39 10.05 -10.54
N LEU A 84 -4.28 9.33 -10.75
CA LEU A 84 -4.15 7.92 -10.37
C LEU A 84 -4.32 7.72 -8.86
N SER A 85 -3.70 8.59 -8.04
CA SER A 85 -3.88 8.55 -6.59
C SER A 85 -5.33 8.80 -6.17
N ILE A 86 -6.03 9.75 -6.80
CA ILE A 86 -7.45 10.02 -6.51
C ILE A 86 -8.29 8.77 -6.79
N ARG A 87 -8.09 8.12 -7.95
CA ARG A 87 -8.79 6.88 -8.31
C ARG A 87 -8.54 5.77 -7.28
N ALA A 88 -7.28 5.52 -6.93
CA ALA A 88 -6.91 4.50 -5.94
C ALA A 88 -7.51 4.76 -4.56
N ARG A 89 -7.60 6.03 -4.12
CA ARG A 89 -8.26 6.38 -2.85
C ARG A 89 -9.77 6.16 -2.88
N LYS A 90 -10.43 6.48 -4.01
CA LYS A 90 -11.86 6.23 -4.19
C LYS A 90 -12.16 4.73 -4.11
N GLU A 91 -11.40 3.90 -4.82
CA GLU A 91 -11.55 2.43 -4.78
C GLU A 91 -11.39 1.87 -3.36
N ARG A 92 -10.36 2.30 -2.62
CA ARG A 92 -10.19 1.90 -1.20
C ARG A 92 -11.34 2.37 -0.32
N GLY A 93 -11.90 3.55 -0.59
CA GLY A 93 -13.09 4.05 0.09
C GLY A 93 -14.30 3.15 -0.14
N HIS A 94 -14.56 2.80 -1.40
CA HIS A 94 -15.62 1.85 -1.77
C HIS A 94 -15.42 0.48 -1.13
N GLN A 95 -14.18 -0.04 -1.08
CA GLN A 95 -13.86 -1.30 -0.41
C GLN A 95 -14.11 -1.23 1.11
N LYS A 96 -13.73 -0.13 1.77
CA LYS A 96 -14.01 0.08 3.20
C LYS A 96 -15.51 0.18 3.47
N GLN A 97 -16.26 0.87 2.61
CA GLN A 97 -17.71 0.97 2.71
C GLN A 97 -18.38 -0.39 2.49
N ALA A 98 -17.99 -1.14 1.46
CA ALA A 98 -18.48 -2.49 1.21
C ALA A 98 -18.15 -3.44 2.38
N GLY A 99 -16.93 -3.37 2.91
CA GLY A 99 -16.51 -4.11 4.11
C GLY A 99 -17.30 -3.69 5.35
N SER A 100 -17.56 -2.40 5.54
CA SER A 100 -18.40 -1.89 6.64
C SER A 100 -19.85 -2.35 6.51
N LEU A 101 -20.45 -2.27 5.32
CA LEU A 101 -21.81 -2.77 5.05
C LEU A 101 -21.89 -4.29 5.27
N ALA A 102 -20.86 -5.05 4.89
CA ALA A 102 -20.76 -6.47 5.19
C ALA A 102 -20.65 -6.76 6.70
N LEU A 103 -20.00 -5.89 7.48
CA LEU A 103 -19.91 -6.00 8.94
C LEU A 103 -21.22 -5.59 9.66
N HIS A 104 -21.98 -4.64 9.11
CA HIS A 104 -23.23 -4.16 9.71
C HIS A 104 -24.48 -4.93 9.25
N GLY A 105 -24.41 -5.65 8.13
CA GLY A 105 -25.49 -6.51 7.62
C GLY A 105 -25.66 -7.84 8.37
N TRP A 106 -24.79 -8.16 9.33
CA TRP A 106 -24.93 -9.36 10.16
C TRP A 106 -25.58 -9.02 11.50
N ARG A 107 -26.89 -8.76 11.46
CA ARG A 107 -27.73 -8.74 12.66
C ARG A 107 -29.06 -9.43 12.36
N GLY A 108 -29.04 -10.76 12.49
CA GLY A 108 -30.22 -11.59 12.71
C GLY A 108 -31.16 -11.79 11.53
N SER A 109 -30.96 -12.85 10.76
CA SER A 109 -32.07 -13.71 10.32
C SER A 109 -31.54 -15.07 9.91
N ALA A 110 -32.07 -16.11 10.56
CA ALA A 110 -32.05 -17.45 10.02
C ALA A 110 -32.82 -17.41 8.69
N GLY A 111 -32.09 -17.34 7.59
CA GLY A 111 -32.65 -17.25 6.25
C GLY A 111 -31.55 -17.45 5.24
N ALA A 112 -31.39 -18.70 4.80
CA ALA A 112 -30.41 -19.12 3.81
C ALA A 112 -30.42 -18.19 2.58
N LEU A 113 -29.28 -17.58 2.27
CA LEU A 113 -29.05 -16.95 0.98
C LEU A 113 -27.60 -17.20 0.54
N LEU A 114 -27.49 -17.69 -0.69
CA LEU A 114 -26.28 -18.12 -1.39
C LEU A 114 -25.10 -17.17 -1.16
N ILE A 115 -24.00 -17.70 -0.63
CA ILE A 115 -22.70 -17.05 -0.63
C ILE A 115 -22.05 -17.33 -2.00
N PRO A 116 -21.72 -16.30 -2.81
CA PRO A 116 -20.91 -16.51 -4.02
C PRO A 116 -19.51 -17.01 -3.61
N SER A 117 -19.05 -18.08 -4.29
CA SER A 117 -17.91 -18.93 -3.89
C SER A 117 -16.53 -18.28 -3.84
N ASN A 118 -16.41 -16.95 -4.01
CA ASN A 118 -15.11 -16.28 -4.13
C ASN A 118 -14.93 -15.02 -3.26
N SER A 119 -15.66 -14.93 -2.15
CA SER A 119 -15.46 -13.85 -1.17
C SER A 119 -14.41 -14.25 -0.12
N PRO A 120 -13.31 -13.50 0.06
CA PRO A 120 -12.35 -13.79 1.12
C PRO A 120 -13.00 -13.55 2.50
N PRO A 121 -12.80 -14.45 3.48
CA PRO A 121 -13.39 -14.27 4.81
C PRO A 121 -12.80 -13.03 5.50
N PRO A 122 -13.59 -12.32 6.33
CA PRO A 122 -13.13 -11.12 7.00
C PRO A 122 -11.96 -11.42 7.94
N SER A 123 -11.01 -10.48 8.06
CA SER A 123 -9.75 -10.60 8.80
C SER A 123 -9.91 -10.98 10.28
N ARG A 124 -11.09 -10.78 10.88
CA ARG A 124 -11.41 -11.22 12.26
C ARG A 124 -11.48 -12.75 12.42
N TRP A 125 -11.46 -13.51 11.32
CA TRP A 125 -11.50 -14.98 11.31
C TRP A 125 -10.09 -15.62 11.35
N VAL A 126 -9.05 -14.88 10.94
CA VAL A 126 -7.66 -15.39 10.91
C VAL A 126 -7.06 -15.55 12.31
N ASP A 127 -7.59 -14.85 13.31
CA ASP A 127 -7.12 -14.91 14.70
C ASP A 127 -7.71 -16.07 15.52
N SER A 128 -8.84 -16.65 15.08
CA SER A 128 -9.53 -17.74 15.78
C SER A 128 -8.89 -19.12 15.50
N VAL A 129 -8.39 -19.34 14.29
CA VAL A 129 -7.76 -20.62 13.89
C VAL A 129 -6.39 -20.82 14.55
N ARG A 130 -5.77 -19.75 15.07
CA ARG A 130 -4.45 -19.80 15.75
C ARG A 130 -4.53 -19.94 17.27
N SER A 131 -5.70 -19.74 17.89
CA SER A 131 -5.86 -19.68 19.35
C SER A 131 -6.44 -20.94 20.00
N GLY A 132 -6.69 -22.02 19.23
CA GLY A 132 -6.96 -23.36 19.77
C GLY A 132 -8.21 -23.48 20.66
N GLN A 133 -9.13 -22.51 20.63
CA GLN A 133 -10.38 -22.56 21.38
C GLN A 133 -11.56 -22.91 20.47
N THR A 134 -11.60 -24.15 19.99
CA THR A 134 -12.88 -24.78 19.62
C THR A 134 -13.39 -25.53 20.83
N ARG A 135 -14.40 -24.97 21.51
CA ARG A 135 -15.26 -25.76 22.41
C ARG A 135 -15.93 -26.84 21.57
N ALA A 136 -15.73 -28.08 21.99
CA ALA A 136 -16.34 -29.28 21.42
C ALA A 136 -17.86 -29.14 21.29
N GLY A 137 -18.40 -29.57 20.15
CA GLY A 137 -19.85 -29.65 19.94
C GLY A 137 -20.25 -30.04 18.52
N SER A 138 -20.43 -31.35 18.32
CA SER A 138 -21.29 -31.97 17.30
C SER A 138 -20.81 -32.09 15.84
N VAL A 139 -20.17 -33.23 15.59
CA VAL A 139 -20.42 -34.22 14.51
C VAL A 139 -21.21 -33.75 13.28
N GLY A 140 -20.55 -33.83 12.12
CA GLY A 140 -21.17 -33.73 10.79
C GLY A 140 -20.28 -34.35 9.72
N ARG A 141 -20.25 -35.69 9.69
CA ARG A 141 -19.60 -36.52 8.66
C ARG A 141 -20.27 -36.25 7.30
N PHE A 142 -19.55 -35.67 6.34
CA PHE A 142 -19.94 -35.72 4.93
C PHE A 142 -18.89 -36.47 4.12
N LEU A 143 -19.31 -37.64 3.63
CA LEU A 143 -18.60 -38.47 2.67
C LEU A 143 -18.56 -37.75 1.33
N THR A 144 -17.36 -37.52 0.79
CA THR A 144 -17.19 -37.15 -0.61
C THR A 144 -17.22 -38.42 -1.46
N THR A 145 -18.34 -38.71 -2.11
CA THR A 145 -18.31 -39.61 -3.28
C THR A 145 -17.78 -38.82 -4.46
N ARG A 146 -16.51 -39.07 -4.78
CA ARG A 146 -15.84 -38.70 -6.02
C ARG A 146 -16.35 -39.63 -7.12
N THR A 147 -17.21 -39.13 -8.01
CA THR A 147 -17.41 -39.73 -9.33
C THR A 147 -16.48 -39.08 -10.35
N ARG A 148 -16.07 -39.91 -11.29
CA ARG A 148 -14.93 -39.81 -12.20
C ARG A 148 -15.23 -38.97 -13.43
#